data_AF-A0A497MMD9-F1
#
_entry.id   AF-A0A497MMD9-F1
#
_cell.length_a   1.000
_cell.length_b   1.000
_cell.length_c   1.000
_cell.angle_alpha   90.00
_cell.angle_beta   90.00
_cell.angle_gamma   90.00
#
_symmetry.space_group_name_H-M   'P 1'
#
loop_
_entity.id
_entity.type
_entity.pdbx_description
1 polymer ?
#
loop_
_entity_poly.entity_id
_entity_poly.type
_entity_poly.pdbx_seq_one_letter_code
_entity_poly.pdbx_strand_id
1 'polypeptide(L)'
;MDGEVKRLSRVKTLSEAMVNYLIAFMIWLFTLFVFIPLAEETVVEPPLGPIVAFIGLMGMSHSTYKGSVLLLEYRKSLVDETKKLIKLGILETVVVLDGILVIPIVWRISSILGGLTLIAFIAVTFFYLLTFLQGFTGLRAD
;
A
#
# COMPACT_ATOMS: atom_id res chain seq x y z
N MET A 1 -2.47 13.12 -32.31
CA MET A 1 -1.51 12.04 -31.99
C MET A 1 -0.96 12.13 -30.57
N ASP A 2 -0.37 13.26 -30.14
CA ASP A 2 0.25 13.37 -28.80
C ASP A 2 -0.68 13.10 -27.60
N GLY A 3 -1.94 13.52 -27.67
CA GLY A 3 -2.91 13.30 -26.59
C GLY A 3 -3.30 11.84 -26.39
N GLU A 4 -3.30 11.05 -27.46
CA GLU A 4 -3.67 9.64 -27.44
C GLU A 4 -2.52 8.77 -26.92
N VAL A 5 -1.29 9.08 -27.34
CA VAL A 5 -0.06 8.44 -26.82
C VAL A 5 0.08 8.70 -25.30
N LYS A 6 -0.14 9.94 -24.84
CA LYS A 6 -0.15 10.26 -23.41
C LYS A 6 -1.28 9.56 -22.64
N ARG A 7 -2.43 9.34 -23.26
CA ARG A 7 -3.53 8.59 -22.65
C ARG A 7 -3.18 7.10 -22.51
N LEU A 8 -2.69 6.47 -23.57
CA LEU A 8 -2.28 5.06 -23.57
C LEU A 8 -1.16 4.79 -22.57
N SER A 9 -0.17 5.68 -22.50
CA SER A 9 0.92 5.59 -21.52
C SER A 9 0.39 5.60 -20.08
N ARG A 10 -0.52 6.52 -19.74
CA ARG A 10 -1.13 6.58 -18.39
C ARG A 10 -1.93 5.33 -18.03
N VAL A 11 -2.69 4.79 -18.97
CA VAL A 11 -3.45 3.54 -18.75
C VAL A 11 -2.51 2.38 -18.51
N LYS A 12 -1.42 2.29 -19.27
CA LYS A 12 -0.38 1.27 -19.07
C LYS A 12 0.26 1.38 -17.68
N THR A 13 0.67 2.58 -17.25
CA THR A 13 1.22 2.81 -15.91
C THR A 13 0.27 2.37 -14.80
N LEU A 14 -1.02 2.74 -14.91
CA LEU A 14 -2.03 2.33 -13.93
C LEU A 14 -2.23 0.82 -13.92
N SER A 15 -2.32 0.20 -15.10
CA SER A 15 -2.46 -1.26 -15.22
C SER A 15 -1.27 -1.99 -14.61
N GLU A 16 -0.05 -1.54 -14.86
CA GLU A 16 1.15 -2.12 -14.27
C GLU A 16 1.18 -1.96 -12.75
N ALA A 17 0.74 -0.80 -12.24
CA ALA A 17 0.61 -0.59 -10.79
C ALA A 17 -0.37 -1.60 -10.17
N MET A 18 -1.55 -1.77 -10.79
CA MET A 18 -2.57 -2.72 -10.33
C MET A 18 -2.07 -4.17 -10.35
N VAL A 19 -1.36 -4.58 -11.40
CA VAL A 19 -0.76 -5.93 -11.48
C VAL A 19 0.22 -6.16 -10.34
N ASN A 20 1.08 -5.18 -10.02
CA ASN A 20 2.02 -5.30 -8.91
C ASN A 20 1.31 -5.42 -7.55
N TYR A 21 0.26 -4.63 -7.32
CA TYR A 21 -0.57 -4.77 -6.11
C TYR A 21 -1.28 -6.11 -6.04
N LEU A 22 -1.79 -6.63 -7.16
CA LEU A 22 -2.44 -7.93 -7.21
C LEU A 22 -1.46 -9.05 -6.85
N ILE A 23 -0.22 -8.99 -7.37
CA ILE A 23 0.85 -9.93 -7.01
C ILE A 23 1.15 -9.85 -5.52
N ALA A 24 1.33 -8.63 -4.97
CA ALA A 24 1.57 -8.43 -3.55
C ALA A 24 0.42 -8.98 -2.69
N PHE A 25 -0.83 -8.75 -3.11
CA PHE A 25 -2.03 -9.25 -2.43
C PHE A 25 -2.12 -10.78 -2.47
N MET A 26 -1.75 -11.42 -3.60
CA MET A 26 -1.69 -12.87 -3.66
C MET A 26 -0.66 -13.43 -2.68
N ILE A 27 0.56 -12.86 -2.66
CA ILE A 27 1.60 -13.27 -1.70
C ILE A 27 1.11 -13.09 -0.26
N TRP A 28 0.45 -11.96 0.02
CA TRP A 28 -0.14 -11.66 1.33
C TRP A 28 -1.18 -12.70 1.75
N LEU A 29 -2.11 -13.06 0.85
CA LEU A 29 -3.13 -14.09 1.11
C LEU A 29 -2.49 -15.45 1.41
N PHE A 30 -1.58 -15.91 0.57
CA PHE A 30 -0.91 -17.20 0.77
C PHE A 30 -0.09 -17.20 2.07
N THR A 31 0.59 -16.11 2.39
CA THR A 31 1.37 -16.00 3.62
C THR A 31 0.47 -16.12 4.86
N LEU A 32 -0.61 -15.32 4.93
CA LEU A 32 -1.45 -15.26 6.13
C LEU A 32 -2.36 -16.46 6.31
N PHE A 33 -2.93 -17.00 5.22
CA PHE A 33 -3.97 -18.02 5.30
C PHE A 33 -3.47 -19.43 5.02
N VAL A 34 -2.27 -19.58 4.47
CA VAL A 34 -1.71 -20.90 4.14
C VAL A 34 -0.41 -21.13 4.89
N PHE A 35 0.62 -20.32 4.64
CA PHE A 35 1.96 -20.64 5.14
C PHE A 35 2.14 -20.43 6.64
N ILE A 36 1.61 -19.34 7.22
CA ILE A 36 1.69 -19.12 8.67
C ILE A 36 0.91 -20.22 9.43
N PRO A 37 -0.37 -20.52 9.11
CA PRO A 37 -1.08 -21.61 9.77
C PRO A 37 -0.37 -22.96 9.66
N LEU A 38 0.17 -23.30 8.48
CA LEU A 38 0.96 -24.53 8.30
C LEU A 38 2.23 -24.54 9.16
N ALA A 39 2.88 -23.40 9.34
CA ALA A 39 4.06 -23.28 10.19
C ALA A 39 3.71 -23.36 11.69
N GLU A 40 2.54 -22.86 12.09
CA GLU A 40 2.04 -22.94 13.46
C GLU A 40 1.65 -24.38 13.88
N GLU A 41 1.24 -25.22 12.92
CA GLU A 41 0.98 -26.65 13.15
C GLU A 41 2.26 -27.46 13.45
N THR A 42 3.43 -26.95 13.02
CA THR A 42 4.70 -27.65 13.26
C THR A 42 5.24 -27.36 14.66
N VAL A 43 5.42 -28.40 15.46
CA VAL A 43 6.00 -28.29 16.81
C VAL A 43 7.52 -28.28 16.71
N VAL A 44 8.08 -27.09 16.49
CA VAL A 44 9.53 -26.86 16.39
C VAL A 44 9.94 -25.61 17.18
N GLU A 45 11.14 -25.64 17.74
CA GLU A 45 11.78 -24.49 18.41
C GLU A 45 13.03 -24.07 17.63
N PRO A 46 13.16 -22.79 17.23
CA PRO A 46 12.20 -21.69 17.44
C PRO A 46 10.94 -21.79 16.54
N PRO A 47 9.84 -21.11 16.92
CA PRO A 47 8.61 -21.13 16.15
C PRO A 47 8.82 -20.57 14.75
N LEU A 48 8.34 -21.30 13.73
CA LEU A 48 8.53 -20.94 12.32
C LEU A 48 7.58 -19.84 11.83
N GLY A 49 6.43 -19.64 12.48
CA GLY A 49 5.41 -18.65 12.09
C GLY A 49 5.99 -17.25 11.82
N PRO A 50 6.74 -16.65 12.76
CA PRO A 50 7.38 -15.34 12.55
C PRO A 50 8.38 -15.31 11.38
N ILE A 51 9.13 -16.40 11.16
CA ILE A 51 10.09 -16.50 10.06
C ILE A 51 9.36 -16.53 8.71
N VAL A 52 8.29 -17.32 8.63
CA VAL A 52 7.43 -17.39 7.44
C VAL A 52 6.77 -16.05 7.16
N ALA A 53 6.26 -15.37 8.19
CA ALA A 53 5.70 -14.03 8.07
C ALA A 53 6.75 -13.04 7.53
N PHE A 54 8.00 -13.11 8.02
CA PHE A 54 9.09 -12.28 7.52
C PHE A 54 9.43 -12.55 6.05
N ILE A 55 9.49 -13.82 5.65
CA ILE A 55 9.70 -14.20 4.24
C ILE A 55 8.56 -13.68 3.36
N GLY A 56 7.31 -13.81 3.81
CA GLY A 56 6.14 -13.28 3.13
C GLY A 56 6.22 -11.76 2.97
N LEU A 57 6.61 -11.04 4.03
CA LEU A 57 6.83 -9.58 3.99
C LEU A 57 7.88 -9.20 2.95
N MET A 58 9.03 -9.87 2.96
CA MET A 58 10.10 -9.62 1.98
C MET A 58 9.63 -9.90 0.55
N GLY A 59 8.88 -10.99 0.34
CA GLY A 59 8.33 -11.37 -0.96
C GLY A 59 7.34 -10.35 -1.53
N MET A 60 6.47 -9.78 -0.69
CA MET A 60 5.53 -8.74 -1.13
C MET A 60 6.19 -7.37 -1.32
N SER A 61 7.24 -7.05 -0.54
CA SER A 61 7.77 -5.68 -0.41
C SER A 61 8.16 -5.06 -1.75
N HIS A 62 8.80 -5.84 -2.63
CA HIS A 62 9.21 -5.36 -3.96
C HIS A 62 8.00 -5.01 -4.85
N SER A 63 6.99 -5.88 -4.86
CA SER A 63 5.77 -5.69 -5.68
C SER A 63 4.94 -4.53 -5.14
N THR A 64 4.75 -4.43 -3.81
CA THR A 64 4.09 -3.29 -3.18
C THR A 64 4.81 -2.00 -3.54
N TYR A 65 6.13 -1.92 -3.34
CA TYR A 65 6.92 -0.73 -3.67
C TYR A 65 6.77 -0.30 -5.14
N LYS A 66 6.88 -1.23 -6.09
CA LYS A 66 6.67 -0.94 -7.51
C LYS A 66 5.25 -0.45 -7.79
N GLY A 67 4.25 -1.07 -7.18
CA GLY A 67 2.85 -0.63 -7.26
C GLY A 67 2.67 0.81 -6.79
N SER A 68 3.18 1.14 -5.60
CA SER A 68 3.10 2.48 -5.00
C SER A 68 3.79 3.52 -5.88
N VAL A 69 5.01 3.25 -6.36
CA VAL A 69 5.76 4.16 -7.23
C VAL A 69 4.98 4.46 -8.52
N LEU A 70 4.46 3.44 -9.20
CA LEU A 70 3.71 3.61 -10.45
C LEU A 70 2.39 4.36 -10.23
N LEU A 71 1.68 4.14 -9.13
CA LEU A 71 0.49 4.93 -8.77
C LEU A 71 0.84 6.41 -8.51
N LEU A 72 1.98 6.68 -7.86
CA LEU A 72 2.47 8.04 -7.63
C LEU A 72 2.95 8.73 -8.92
N GLU A 73 3.51 7.97 -9.86
CA GLU A 73 3.83 8.47 -11.21
C GLU A 73 2.56 8.79 -11.99
N TYR A 74 1.57 7.91 -11.96
CA TYR A 74 0.25 8.16 -12.53
C TYR A 74 -0.37 9.44 -11.94
N ARG A 75 -0.30 9.62 -10.61
CA ARG A 75 -0.72 10.84 -9.92
C ARG A 75 -0.01 12.09 -10.46
N LYS A 76 1.32 12.04 -10.61
CA LYS A 76 2.11 13.17 -11.15
C LYS A 76 1.75 13.49 -12.60
N SER A 77 1.37 12.49 -13.39
CA SER A 77 0.97 12.66 -14.79
C SER A 77 -0.39 13.38 -14.98
N LEU A 78 -1.16 13.56 -13.91
CA LEU A 78 -2.37 14.37 -13.93
C LEU A 78 -1.96 15.85 -13.90
N VAL A 79 -2.02 16.55 -15.04
CA VAL A 79 -1.52 17.94 -15.16
C VAL A 79 -2.46 18.97 -14.52
N ASP A 80 -3.78 18.73 -14.54
CA ASP A 80 -4.77 19.72 -14.07
C ASP A 80 -4.77 19.93 -12.54
N GLU A 81 -4.73 21.20 -12.12
CA GLU A 81 -4.98 21.61 -10.73
C GLU A 81 -6.42 21.31 -10.28
N THR A 82 -7.38 21.33 -11.20
CA THR A 82 -8.78 20.94 -10.96
C THR A 82 -8.93 19.50 -10.48
N LYS A 83 -7.89 18.66 -10.64
CA LYS A 83 -7.84 17.27 -10.17
C LYS A 83 -7.10 17.11 -8.84
N LYS A 84 -6.91 18.19 -8.06
CA LYS A 84 -6.23 18.14 -6.75
C LYS A 84 -6.83 17.09 -5.82
N LEU A 85 -8.16 16.96 -5.78
CA LEU A 85 -8.86 15.93 -5.00
C LEU A 85 -8.54 14.52 -5.48
N ILE A 86 -8.49 14.28 -6.81
CA ILE A 86 -8.12 12.98 -7.37
C ILE A 86 -6.66 12.64 -7.04
N LYS A 87 -5.76 13.64 -7.14
CA LYS A 87 -4.35 13.46 -6.76
C LYS A 87 -4.20 13.11 -5.29
N LEU A 88 -5.03 13.69 -4.41
CA LEU A 88 -4.99 13.39 -2.99
C LEU A 88 -5.61 12.02 -2.69
N GLY A 89 -6.73 11.68 -3.32
CA GLY A 89 -7.34 10.36 -3.21
C GLY A 89 -6.42 9.21 -3.68
N ILE A 90 -5.60 9.41 -4.72
CA ILE A 90 -4.59 8.41 -5.12
C ILE A 90 -3.54 8.22 -4.02
N LEU A 91 -3.09 9.31 -3.39
CA LEU A 91 -2.09 9.25 -2.32
C LEU A 91 -2.64 8.51 -1.10
N GLU A 92 -3.87 8.82 -0.69
CA GLU A 92 -4.59 8.10 0.36
C GLU A 92 -4.75 6.62 0.02
N THR A 93 -5.13 6.32 -1.22
CA THR A 93 -5.29 4.93 -1.68
C THR A 93 -3.99 4.14 -1.55
N VAL A 94 -2.85 4.71 -1.95
CA VAL A 94 -1.54 4.07 -1.81
C VAL A 94 -1.24 3.79 -0.34
N VAL A 95 -1.41 4.78 0.53
CA VAL A 95 -1.17 4.63 1.98
C VAL A 95 -2.04 3.51 2.55
N VAL A 96 -3.34 3.51 2.24
CA VAL A 96 -4.30 2.51 2.73
C VAL A 96 -3.96 1.11 2.22
N LEU A 97 -3.67 0.96 0.92
CA LEU A 97 -3.31 -0.34 0.35
C LEU A 97 -2.03 -0.89 0.99
N ASP A 98 -0.99 -0.05 1.10
CA ASP A 98 0.27 -0.46 1.71
C ASP A 98 0.08 -0.83 3.19
N GLY A 99 -0.74 -0.06 3.93
CA GLY A 99 -1.10 -0.36 5.32
C GLY A 99 -1.82 -1.70 5.49
N ILE A 100 -2.85 -1.97 4.66
CA ILE A 100 -3.60 -3.23 4.68
C ILE A 100 -2.69 -4.42 4.42
N LEU A 101 -1.72 -4.28 3.51
CA LEU A 101 -0.80 -5.37 3.19
C LEU A 101 0.27 -5.55 4.28
N VAL A 102 0.88 -4.47 4.77
CA VAL A 102 2.06 -4.55 5.65
C VAL A 102 1.68 -4.85 7.10
N ILE A 103 0.70 -4.14 7.67
CA ILE A 103 0.40 -4.19 9.11
C ILE A 103 0.10 -5.62 9.60
N PRO A 104 -0.77 -6.41 8.94
CA PRO A 104 -1.11 -7.74 9.42
C PRO A 104 0.08 -8.70 9.46
N ILE A 105 0.98 -8.60 8.48
CA ILE A 105 2.18 -9.45 8.43
C ILE A 105 3.19 -9.01 9.48
N VAL A 106 3.43 -7.71 9.64
CA VAL A 106 4.33 -7.19 10.70
C VAL A 106 3.83 -7.60 12.08
N TRP A 107 2.52 -7.58 12.31
CA TRP A 107 1.91 -8.04 13.55
C TRP A 107 2.19 -9.51 13.84
N ARG A 108 2.23 -10.36 12.81
CA ARG A 108 2.58 -11.79 12.93
C ARG A 108 4.07 -12.02 13.23
N ILE A 109 4.94 -11.09 12.84
CA ILE A 109 6.37 -11.14 13.19
C ILE A 109 6.58 -10.71 14.65
N SER A 110 5.96 -9.59 15.05
CA SER A 110 6.04 -9.06 16.40
C SER A 110 4.87 -8.12 16.69
N SER A 111 4.15 -8.38 17.79
CA SER A 111 3.04 -7.53 18.23
C SER A 111 3.47 -6.09 18.52
N ILE A 112 4.69 -5.87 19.01
CA ILE A 112 5.22 -4.52 19.29
C ILE A 112 5.45 -3.78 17.98
N LEU A 113 6.11 -4.41 17.00
CA LEU A 113 6.33 -3.81 15.69
C LEU A 113 5.01 -3.54 14.97
N GLY A 114 4.06 -4.49 15.03
CA GLY A 114 2.74 -4.32 14.45
C GLY A 114 1.99 -3.13 15.04
N GLY A 115 2.04 -2.96 16.37
CA GLY A 115 1.46 -1.82 17.07
C GLY A 115 2.08 -0.49 16.64
N LEU A 116 3.41 -0.41 16.55
CA LEU A 116 4.11 0.79 16.09
C LEU A 116 3.76 1.13 14.63
N THR A 117 3.71 0.13 13.74
CA THR A 117 3.32 0.33 12.34
C THR A 117 1.87 0.80 12.23
N LEU A 118 0.95 0.24 13.03
CA LEU A 118 -0.44 0.67 13.06
C LEU A 118 -0.58 2.13 13.53
N ILE A 119 0.13 2.53 14.59
CA ILE A 119 0.12 3.92 15.07
C ILE A 119 0.64 4.87 14.00
N ALA A 120 1.76 4.53 13.36
CA ALA A 120 2.32 5.32 12.27
C ALA A 120 1.33 5.44 11.09
N PHE A 121 0.69 4.34 10.71
CA PHE A 121 -0.33 4.31 9.67
C PHE A 121 -1.54 5.20 9.99
N ILE A 122 -2.05 5.12 11.23
CA ILE A 122 -3.17 5.97 11.68
C ILE A 122 -2.76 7.44 11.65
N ALA A 123 -1.56 7.79 12.15
CA ALA A 123 -1.07 9.16 12.15
C ALA A 123 -0.96 9.73 10.74
N VAL A 124 -0.39 8.96 9.80
CA VAL A 124 -0.24 9.36 8.40
C VAL A 124 -1.61 9.48 7.71
N THR A 125 -2.50 8.52 7.91
CA THR A 125 -3.86 8.55 7.33
C THR A 125 -4.67 9.71 7.88
N PHE A 126 -4.58 9.97 9.19
CA PHE A 126 -5.25 11.10 9.83
C PHE A 126 -4.73 12.44 9.30
N PHE A 127 -3.41 12.57 9.13
CA PHE A 127 -2.83 13.75 8.50
C PHE A 127 -3.37 13.96 7.07
N TYR A 128 -3.41 12.90 6.26
CA TYR A 128 -3.95 13.00 4.90
C TYR A 128 -5.44 13.35 4.89
N LEU A 129 -6.24 12.73 5.75
CA LEU A 129 -7.65 13.05 5.91
C LEU A 129 -7.86 14.52 6.28
N LEU A 130 -7.06 15.08 7.19
CA LEU A 130 -7.11 16.50 7.52
C LEU A 130 -6.80 17.37 6.29
N THR A 131 -5.77 17.03 5.52
CA THR A 131 -5.44 17.77 4.30
C THR A 131 -6.51 17.62 3.21
N PHE A 132 -7.18 16.47 3.13
CA PHE A 132 -8.33 16.25 2.24
C PHE A 132 -9.50 17.15 2.62
N LEU A 133 -9.86 17.16 3.91
CA LEU A 133 -10.96 17.98 4.44
C LEU A 133 -10.70 19.47 4.26
N GLN A 134 -9.48 19.95 4.53
CA GLN A 134 -9.08 21.35 4.27
C GLN A 134 -9.16 21.70 2.77
N GLY A 135 -8.77 20.76 1.91
CA GLY A 135 -8.89 20.91 0.46
C GLY A 135 -10.35 20.96 -0.04
N PHE A 136 -11.28 20.35 0.69
CA PHE A 136 -12.71 20.29 0.35
C PHE A 136 -13.49 21.49 0.90
N THR A 137 -13.17 21.98 2.10
CA THR A 137 -13.89 23.10 2.74
C THR A 137 -13.47 24.48 2.24
N GLY A 138 -12.42 24.60 1.42
CA GLY A 138 -11.95 25.90 0.93
C GLY A 138 -11.48 26.83 2.06
N LEU A 139 -11.25 26.30 3.26
CA LEU A 139 -10.63 27.04 4.35
C LEU A 139 -9.15 27.25 4.01
N ARG A 140 -8.88 28.25 3.16
CA ARG A 140 -7.69 29.08 3.30
C ARG A 140 -7.70 29.56 4.74
N ALA A 141 -6.88 28.93 5.57
CA ALA A 141 -6.31 29.65 6.70
C ALA A 141 -5.38 30.67 6.06
N ASP A 142 -5.84 31.92 6.02
CA ASP A 142 -4.97 33.09 5.88
C ASP A 142 -3.93 33.10 7.01
#